data_AF-A0AAQ3NX47-F1
#
_entry.id   AF-A0AAQ3NX47-F1
#
_cell.length_a   1.000
_cell.length_b   1.000
_cell.length_c   1.000
_cell.angle_alpha   90.00
_cell.angle_beta   90.00
_cell.angle_gamma   90.00
#
_symmetry.space_group_name_H-M   'P 1'
#
loop_
_entity.id
_entity.type
_entity.pdbx_description
1 polymer ?
#
loop_
_entity_poly.entity_id
_entity_poly.type
_entity_poly.pdbx_seq_one_letter_code
_entity_poly.pdbx_strand_id
1 'polypeptide(L)'
;MHDLMHDLATFLGGEFYFRADELRKGTKINRKTRHLSFTRFSDPVSDIEIFETVKFSRTFLPINYKDSPFNNEKAPRIIGSMLKYLRVLSFRDFQSVLALPDSIGELIHLRYLNLSYTGIATLPESLCNLYNLQTLKLYCCSELTKLPGAMQNLVNLRHLEILNTSIKEMPKGMGKLNQMQNLDFYIAGKHIENSIKELRGLPNLHGS
;
A
#
# COMPACT_ATOMS: atom_id res chain seq x y z
N MET A 1 10.60 10.48 17.91
CA MET A 1 9.92 9.90 19.09
C MET A 1 10.96 9.79 20.18
N HIS A 2 10.66 10.19 21.41
CA HIS A 2 11.60 10.08 22.53
C HIS A 2 11.79 8.60 22.91
N ASP A 3 13.00 8.18 23.30
CA ASP A 3 13.33 6.77 23.55
C ASP A 3 12.42 6.13 24.62
N LEU A 4 12.11 6.86 25.70
CA LEU A 4 11.13 6.44 26.71
C LEU A 4 9.74 6.09 26.15
N MET A 5 9.26 6.85 25.15
CA MET A 5 7.98 6.57 24.51
C MET A 5 8.07 5.34 23.60
N HIS A 6 9.23 5.12 22.99
CA HIS A 6 9.49 3.91 22.20
C HIS A 6 9.51 2.67 23.10
N ASP A 7 10.19 2.73 24.23
CA ASP A 7 10.29 1.62 25.18
C ASP A 7 8.93 1.27 25.78
N LEU A 8 8.15 2.28 26.19
CA LEU A 8 6.78 2.08 26.68
C LEU A 8 5.87 1.46 25.62
N ALA A 9 5.93 1.95 24.37
CA ALA A 9 5.14 1.40 23.28
C ALA A 9 5.53 -0.06 22.97
N THR A 10 6.83 -0.38 23.05
CA THR A 10 7.35 -1.74 22.84
C THR A 10 6.91 -2.67 23.97
N PHE A 11 6.98 -2.20 25.22
CA PHE A 11 6.52 -2.95 26.40
C PHE A 11 5.01 -3.26 26.31
N LEU A 12 4.18 -2.27 26.01
CA LEU A 12 2.73 -2.43 25.87
C LEU A 12 2.34 -3.25 24.63
N GLY A 13 3.09 -3.11 23.54
CA GLY A 13 2.90 -3.90 22.31
C GLY A 13 3.16 -5.39 22.53
N GLY A 14 4.10 -5.72 23.43
CA GLY A 14 4.38 -7.07 23.89
C GLY A 14 4.50 -8.06 22.72
N GLU A 15 3.74 -9.16 22.80
CA GLU A 15 3.76 -10.23 21.79
C GLU A 15 3.03 -9.90 20.48
N PHE A 16 2.33 -8.75 20.40
CA PHE A 16 1.59 -8.33 19.21
C PHE A 16 2.44 -7.51 18.24
N TYR A 17 3.61 -7.07 18.66
CA TYR A 17 4.53 -6.25 17.87
C TYR A 17 5.86 -6.98 17.69
N PHE A 18 6.35 -7.01 16.45
CA PHE A 18 7.68 -7.52 16.14
C PHE A 18 8.42 -6.53 15.24
N ARG A 19 9.56 -6.06 15.73
CA ARG A 19 10.52 -5.25 14.97
C ARG A 19 11.84 -5.99 14.89
N ALA A 20 12.38 -6.10 13.69
CA ALA A 20 13.72 -6.64 13.47
C ALA A 20 14.52 -5.73 12.56
N ASP A 21 15.81 -5.55 12.85
CA ASP A 21 16.68 -4.88 11.89
C ASP A 21 16.78 -5.72 10.61
N GLU A 22 16.84 -7.04 10.73
CA GLU A 22 16.93 -7.95 9.59
C GLU A 22 15.98 -9.13 9.74
N LEU A 23 15.15 -9.36 8.71
CA LEU A 23 14.28 -10.52 8.60
C LEU A 23 14.97 -11.58 7.72
N ARG A 24 15.29 -12.73 8.31
CA ARG A 24 16.04 -13.83 7.69
C ARG A 24 15.47 -15.19 8.10
N LYS A 25 15.92 -16.26 7.46
CA LYS A 25 15.58 -17.63 7.87
C LYS A 25 15.88 -17.86 9.35
N GLY A 26 14.92 -18.45 10.07
CA GLY A 26 15.05 -18.74 11.50
C GLY A 26 14.77 -17.57 12.44
N THR A 27 14.37 -16.40 11.91
CA THR A 27 13.86 -15.31 12.76
C THR A 27 12.65 -15.79 13.55
N LYS A 28 12.76 -15.78 14.89
CA LYS A 28 11.70 -16.25 15.80
C LYS A 28 10.62 -15.18 15.97
N ILE A 29 9.57 -15.27 15.16
CA ILE A 29 8.40 -14.37 15.26
C ILE A 29 7.29 -15.06 16.07
N ASN A 30 6.72 -14.34 17.03
CA ASN A 30 5.56 -14.85 17.79
C ASN A 30 4.33 -14.95 16.87
N ARG A 31 3.56 -16.05 16.95
CA ARG A 31 2.30 -16.24 16.19
C ARG A 31 1.20 -15.23 16.55
N LYS A 32 1.31 -14.60 17.72
CA LYS A 32 0.43 -13.50 18.14
C LYS A 32 0.80 -12.16 17.51
N THR A 33 1.94 -12.05 16.82
CA THR A 33 2.34 -10.83 16.12
C THR A 33 1.21 -10.37 15.19
N ARG A 34 0.86 -9.09 15.30
CA ARG A 34 -0.10 -8.40 14.42
C ARG A 34 0.54 -7.24 13.69
N HIS A 35 1.67 -6.73 14.17
CA HIS A 35 2.37 -5.62 13.56
C HIS A 35 3.81 -6.02 13.34
N LEU A 36 4.17 -6.21 12.06
CA LEU A 36 5.52 -6.58 11.64
C LEU A 36 6.19 -5.38 10.98
N SER A 37 7.38 -5.05 11.46
CA SER A 37 8.25 -4.05 10.84
C SER A 37 9.69 -4.52 10.80
N PHE A 38 10.40 -4.18 9.73
CA PHE A 38 11.79 -4.58 9.56
C PHE A 38 12.58 -3.64 8.67
N THR A 39 13.90 -3.62 8.83
CA THR A 39 14.78 -2.71 8.05
C THR A 39 15.52 -3.37 6.88
N ARG A 40 15.79 -4.66 6.97
CA ARG A 40 16.52 -5.45 5.98
C ARG A 40 15.87 -6.81 5.81
N PHE A 41 16.03 -7.39 4.63
CA PHE A 41 15.54 -8.72 4.30
C PHE A 41 16.56 -9.38 3.38
N SER A 42 17.15 -10.49 3.82
CA SER A 42 18.43 -10.95 3.27
C SER A 42 18.42 -12.33 2.59
N ASP A 43 17.30 -13.06 2.59
CA ASP A 43 17.25 -14.42 2.01
C ASP A 43 16.07 -14.56 1.03
N PRO A 44 16.27 -14.99 -0.24
CA PRO A 44 15.17 -15.16 -1.19
C PRO A 44 14.45 -16.50 -1.20
N VAL A 45 14.95 -17.54 -0.52
CA VAL A 45 14.57 -18.93 -0.87
C VAL A 45 13.81 -19.67 0.25
N SER A 46 13.70 -19.12 1.46
CA SER A 46 13.04 -19.79 2.60
C SER A 46 11.85 -19.05 3.22
N ASP A 47 11.26 -18.13 2.45
CA ASP A 47 10.29 -17.13 2.90
C ASP A 47 8.91 -17.68 3.34
N ILE A 48 8.56 -18.92 2.97
CA ILE A 48 7.25 -19.52 3.25
C ILE A 48 7.00 -19.64 4.77
N GLU A 49 8.02 -20.07 5.53
CA GLU A 49 7.87 -20.29 6.98
C GLU A 49 7.61 -18.99 7.74
N ILE A 50 8.28 -17.91 7.33
CA ILE A 50 8.10 -16.58 7.91
C ILE A 50 6.68 -16.12 7.64
N PHE A 51 6.23 -16.16 6.38
CA PHE A 51 4.91 -15.67 6.00
C PHE A 51 3.75 -16.50 6.59
N GLU A 52 3.92 -17.81 6.77
CA GLU A 52 2.97 -18.64 7.53
C GLU A 52 2.86 -18.21 9.00
N THR A 53 3.98 -17.79 9.59
CA THR A 53 4.02 -17.32 10.98
C THR A 53 3.34 -15.95 11.13
N VAL A 54 3.41 -15.10 10.10
CA VAL A 54 2.89 -13.73 10.12
C VAL A 54 1.57 -13.54 9.38
N LYS A 55 0.88 -14.62 8.99
CA LYS A 55 -0.41 -14.58 8.26
C LYS A 55 -1.55 -13.83 8.95
N PHE A 56 -1.44 -13.61 10.25
CA PHE A 56 -2.41 -12.85 11.05
C PHE A 56 -2.04 -11.36 11.20
N SER A 57 -1.01 -10.89 10.48
CA SER A 57 -0.55 -9.51 10.55
C SER A 57 -1.60 -8.54 10.01
N ARG A 58 -1.76 -7.45 10.74
CA ARG A 58 -2.53 -6.26 10.36
C ARG A 58 -1.65 -5.19 9.72
N THR A 59 -0.35 -5.23 9.95
CA THR A 59 0.61 -4.28 9.39
C THR A 59 1.85 -5.01 8.88
N PHE A 60 2.22 -4.69 7.65
CA PHE A 60 3.49 -5.04 7.03
C PHE A 60 4.17 -3.74 6.58
N LEU A 61 5.16 -3.30 7.35
CA LEU A 61 5.80 -2.00 7.16
C LEU A 61 7.33 -2.14 7.10
N PRO A 62 7.93 -2.21 5.91
CA PRO A 62 9.37 -2.08 5.74
C PRO A 62 9.82 -0.65 6.06
N ILE A 63 10.95 -0.50 6.76
CA ILE A 63 11.52 0.79 7.16
C ILE A 63 12.95 0.90 6.61
N ASN A 64 13.21 1.90 5.76
CA ASN A 64 14.55 2.31 5.35
C ASN A 64 15.35 1.25 4.57
N TYR A 65 15.12 1.19 3.26
CA TYR A 65 15.83 0.29 2.34
C TYR A 65 16.80 1.03 1.43
N LYS A 66 17.99 0.46 1.24
CA LYS A 66 18.90 0.81 0.13
C LYS A 66 18.67 -0.06 -1.11
N ASP A 67 18.33 -1.34 -0.92
CA ASP A 67 18.10 -2.31 -2.00
C ASP A 67 16.77 -3.05 -1.81
N SER A 68 15.98 -3.20 -2.87
CA SER A 68 14.64 -3.82 -2.80
C SER A 68 14.71 -5.34 -2.62
N PRO A 69 14.30 -5.91 -1.46
CA PRO A 69 14.35 -7.36 -1.23
C PRO A 69 13.19 -8.12 -1.91
N PHE A 70 12.19 -7.39 -2.37
CA PHE A 70 11.00 -7.92 -3.02
C PHE A 70 10.93 -7.41 -4.46
N ASN A 71 10.64 -8.32 -5.36
CA ASN A 71 10.41 -8.05 -6.78
C ASN A 71 9.01 -8.57 -7.14
N ASN A 72 8.63 -8.43 -8.42
CA ASN A 72 7.36 -8.95 -8.92
C ASN A 72 7.19 -10.48 -8.75
N GLU A 73 8.26 -11.25 -8.64
CA GLU A 73 8.18 -12.71 -8.41
C GLU A 73 7.71 -13.03 -6.98
N LYS A 74 8.15 -12.23 -6.00
CA LYS A 74 7.84 -12.46 -4.59
C LYS A 74 6.61 -11.72 -4.08
N ALA A 75 6.28 -10.55 -4.65
CA ALA A 75 5.11 -9.76 -4.23
C ALA A 75 3.80 -10.59 -4.17
N PRO A 76 3.50 -11.49 -5.14
CA PRO A 76 2.33 -12.37 -5.07
C PRO A 76 2.32 -13.32 -3.87
N ARG A 77 3.48 -13.82 -3.45
CA ARG A 77 3.59 -14.71 -2.30
C ARG A 77 3.28 -13.99 -1.00
N ILE A 78 3.80 -12.77 -0.84
CA ILE A 78 3.54 -11.92 0.34
C ILE A 78 2.06 -11.59 0.40
N ILE A 79 1.53 -11.04 -0.70
CA ILE A 79 0.14 -10.65 -0.81
C ILE A 79 -0.72 -11.86 -0.46
N GLY A 80 -0.52 -12.99 -1.16
CA GLY A 80 -1.23 -14.26 -0.95
C GLY A 80 -1.15 -14.85 0.47
N SER A 81 -0.03 -14.65 1.17
CA SER A 81 0.15 -15.22 2.53
C SER A 81 -0.39 -14.31 3.64
N MET A 82 -0.53 -13.01 3.39
CA MET A 82 -0.95 -12.01 4.38
C MET A 82 -2.45 -11.65 4.30
N LEU A 83 -3.21 -12.37 3.48
CA LEU A 83 -4.42 -11.84 2.84
C LEU A 83 -5.55 -11.37 3.77
N LYS A 84 -5.77 -12.07 4.89
CA LYS A 84 -7.07 -11.96 5.59
C LYS A 84 -7.15 -10.88 6.65
N TYR A 85 -6.05 -10.26 7.05
CA TYR A 85 -6.07 -9.33 8.19
C TYR A 85 -5.31 -8.04 7.95
N LEU A 86 -4.58 -7.95 6.84
CA LEU A 86 -3.72 -6.82 6.55
C LEU A 86 -4.54 -5.54 6.36
N ARG A 87 -4.15 -4.49 7.09
CA ARG A 87 -4.74 -3.15 7.03
C ARG A 87 -3.76 -2.13 6.48
N VAL A 88 -2.47 -2.38 6.64
CA VAL A 88 -1.39 -1.51 6.19
C VAL A 88 -0.37 -2.33 5.43
N LEU A 89 -0.17 -2.00 4.15
CA LEU A 89 0.84 -2.57 3.27
C LEU A 89 1.67 -1.44 2.67
N SER A 90 3.00 -1.56 2.77
CA SER A 90 3.92 -0.62 2.15
C SER A 90 5.02 -1.38 1.41
N PHE A 91 5.19 -1.07 0.13
CA PHE A 91 6.33 -1.45 -0.70
C PHE A 91 7.18 -0.22 -1.06
N ARG A 92 7.08 0.85 -0.27
CA ARG A 92 7.84 2.08 -0.49
C ARG A 92 9.32 1.77 -0.71
N ASP A 93 9.92 2.44 -1.70
CA ASP A 93 11.34 2.32 -2.08
C ASP A 93 11.73 0.96 -2.72
N PHE A 94 10.78 0.09 -3.02
CA PHE A 94 11.03 -1.19 -3.71
C PHE A 94 11.00 -1.02 -5.23
N GLN A 95 12.09 -0.47 -5.79
CA GLN A 95 12.19 -0.17 -7.23
C GLN A 95 11.98 -1.39 -8.14
N SER A 96 12.26 -2.61 -7.68
CA SER A 96 12.04 -3.85 -8.44
C SER A 96 10.60 -4.35 -8.42
N VAL A 97 9.69 -3.67 -7.73
CA VAL A 97 8.24 -3.87 -7.85
C VAL A 97 7.76 -3.05 -9.05
N LEU A 98 7.59 -3.72 -10.19
CA LEU A 98 7.12 -3.13 -11.46
C LEU A 98 5.62 -3.35 -11.70
N ALA A 99 5.00 -4.29 -10.99
CA ALA A 99 3.58 -4.60 -11.07
C ALA A 99 3.07 -5.21 -9.76
N LEU A 100 1.77 -5.06 -9.49
CA LEU A 100 1.08 -5.83 -8.46
C LEU A 100 0.29 -6.99 -9.08
N PRO A 101 0.22 -8.14 -8.41
CA PRO A 101 -0.63 -9.25 -8.83
C PRO A 101 -2.11 -8.95 -8.57
N ASP A 102 -2.99 -9.65 -9.29
CA ASP A 102 -4.44 -9.49 -9.12
C ASP A 102 -4.95 -9.87 -7.72
N SER A 103 -4.22 -10.73 -7.01
CA SER A 103 -4.55 -11.10 -5.63
C SER A 103 -4.48 -9.92 -4.65
N ILE A 104 -3.95 -8.75 -5.05
CA ILE A 104 -4.05 -7.53 -4.23
C ILE A 104 -5.51 -7.21 -3.89
N GLY A 105 -6.44 -7.47 -4.81
CA GLY A 105 -7.87 -7.23 -4.61
C GLY A 105 -8.53 -8.09 -3.53
N GLU A 106 -7.85 -9.15 -3.08
CA GLU A 106 -8.33 -10.03 -2.01
C GLU A 106 -8.03 -9.46 -0.61
N LEU A 107 -7.21 -8.41 -0.50
CA LEU A 107 -6.90 -7.71 0.75
C LEU A 107 -8.05 -6.80 1.22
N ILE A 108 -9.27 -7.33 1.34
CA ILE A 108 -10.48 -6.54 1.59
C ILE A 108 -10.45 -5.69 2.87
N HIS A 109 -9.56 -5.96 3.81
CA HIS A 109 -9.38 -5.18 5.03
C HIS A 109 -8.31 -4.07 4.93
N LEU A 110 -7.64 -3.96 3.78
CA LEU A 110 -6.58 -2.99 3.55
C LEU A 110 -7.17 -1.58 3.62
N ARG A 111 -6.49 -0.72 4.38
CA ARG A 111 -6.83 0.69 4.57
C ARG A 111 -5.74 1.62 4.05
N TYR A 112 -4.51 1.13 4.01
CA TYR A 112 -3.36 1.91 3.59
C TYR A 112 -2.49 1.07 2.65
N LEU A 113 -2.27 1.60 1.45
CA LEU A 113 -1.35 1.05 0.46
C LEU A 113 -0.36 2.14 0.05
N ASN A 114 0.93 1.87 0.24
CA ASN A 114 1.99 2.76 -0.19
C ASN A 114 2.94 2.06 -1.17
N LEU A 115 2.98 2.56 -2.40
CA LEU A 115 3.86 2.09 -3.47
C LEU A 115 4.83 3.19 -3.92
N SER A 116 4.98 4.25 -3.13
CA SER A 116 5.82 5.39 -3.51
C SER A 116 7.27 4.96 -3.75
N TYR A 117 7.93 5.57 -4.73
CA TYR A 117 9.29 5.23 -5.13
C TYR A 117 9.48 3.75 -5.58
N THR A 118 8.43 3.14 -6.15
CA THR A 118 8.55 1.84 -6.85
C THR A 118 8.64 2.05 -8.35
N GLY A 119 9.10 1.03 -9.09
CA GLY A 119 9.13 1.04 -10.55
C GLY A 119 7.79 0.65 -11.19
N ILE A 120 6.68 0.81 -10.48
CA ILE A 120 5.39 0.28 -10.90
C ILE A 120 4.88 0.99 -12.16
N ALA A 121 4.63 0.21 -13.21
CA ALA A 121 4.16 0.75 -14.50
C ALA A 121 2.64 0.69 -14.65
N THR A 122 2.00 -0.29 -14.00
CA THR A 122 0.55 -0.50 -14.02
C THR A 122 0.05 -0.99 -12.67
N LEU A 123 -1.20 -0.62 -12.35
CA LEU A 123 -1.96 -1.19 -11.24
C LEU A 123 -3.01 -2.16 -11.80
N PRO A 124 -3.24 -3.33 -11.18
CA PRO A 124 -4.26 -4.26 -11.62
C PRO A 124 -5.67 -3.70 -11.34
N GLU A 125 -6.65 -4.04 -12.19
CA GLU A 125 -8.05 -3.61 -12.00
C GLU A 125 -8.66 -4.14 -10.69
N SER A 126 -8.19 -5.31 -10.23
CA SER A 126 -8.57 -5.90 -8.94
C SER A 126 -8.24 -5.02 -7.73
N LEU A 127 -7.33 -4.03 -7.84
CA LEU A 127 -7.10 -3.04 -6.79
C LEU A 127 -8.39 -2.30 -6.41
N CYS A 128 -9.30 -2.11 -7.36
CA CYS A 128 -10.60 -1.48 -7.13
C CYS A 128 -11.56 -2.32 -6.27
N ASN A 129 -11.22 -3.55 -5.93
CA ASN A 129 -11.96 -4.38 -4.97
C ASN A 129 -11.68 -4.00 -3.51
N LEU A 130 -10.68 -3.14 -3.26
CA LEU A 130 -10.28 -2.69 -1.93
C LEU A 130 -11.23 -1.60 -1.39
N TYR A 131 -12.50 -1.92 -1.20
CA TYR A 131 -13.54 -0.98 -0.77
C TYR A 131 -13.25 -0.30 0.59
N ASN A 132 -12.40 -0.88 1.44
CA ASN A 132 -11.97 -0.30 2.72
C ASN A 132 -10.72 0.59 2.62
N LEU A 133 -10.12 0.71 1.44
CA LEU A 133 -8.89 1.49 1.26
C LEU A 133 -9.17 2.97 1.53
N GLN A 134 -8.37 3.57 2.40
CA GLN A 134 -8.48 4.97 2.82
C GLN A 134 -7.32 5.82 2.27
N THR A 135 -6.17 5.19 2.04
CA THR A 135 -4.98 5.88 1.55
C THR A 135 -4.29 5.05 0.48
N LEU A 136 -4.07 5.67 -0.67
CA LEU A 136 -3.25 5.16 -1.76
C LEU A 136 -2.14 6.17 -2.07
N LYS A 137 -0.89 5.78 -1.84
CA LYS A 137 0.29 6.61 -2.14
C LYS A 137 1.06 6.04 -3.31
N LEU A 138 1.25 6.87 -4.34
CA LEU A 138 1.93 6.56 -5.60
C LEU A 138 2.99 7.63 -5.92
N TYR A 139 3.52 8.31 -4.91
CA TYR A 139 4.49 9.38 -5.08
C TYR A 139 5.76 8.87 -5.76
N CYS A 140 6.27 9.60 -6.76
CA CYS A 140 7.47 9.21 -7.52
C CYS A 140 7.40 7.82 -8.17
N CYS A 141 6.21 7.36 -8.58
CA CYS A 141 6.08 6.19 -9.48
C CYS A 141 6.15 6.66 -10.93
N SER A 142 7.37 6.97 -11.42
CA SER A 142 7.59 7.61 -12.73
C SER A 142 7.05 6.82 -13.91
N GLU A 143 7.04 5.48 -13.82
CA GLU A 143 6.59 4.60 -14.90
C GLU A 143 5.06 4.41 -14.93
N LEU A 144 4.34 4.87 -13.89
CA LEU A 144 2.90 4.67 -13.79
C LEU A 144 2.17 5.64 -14.73
N THR A 145 1.51 5.10 -15.75
CA THR A 145 0.87 5.89 -16.82
C THR A 145 -0.64 6.01 -16.70
N LYS A 146 -1.28 5.15 -15.90
CA LYS A 146 -2.73 5.14 -15.70
C LYS A 146 -3.11 4.56 -14.34
N LEU A 147 -4.22 5.04 -13.80
CA LEU A 147 -4.93 4.37 -12.70
C LEU A 147 -5.93 3.34 -13.26
N PRO A 148 -6.36 2.35 -12.46
CA PRO A 148 -7.42 1.43 -12.84
C PRO A 148 -8.72 2.13 -13.26
N GLY A 149 -9.50 1.51 -14.14
CA GLY A 149 -10.72 2.09 -14.68
C GLY A 149 -11.87 2.21 -13.67
N ALA A 150 -11.86 1.38 -12.63
CA ALA A 150 -12.93 1.29 -11.64
C ALA A 150 -12.62 2.00 -10.30
N MET A 151 -11.78 3.04 -10.31
CA MET A 151 -11.38 3.77 -9.08
C MET A 151 -12.56 4.27 -8.24
N GLN A 152 -13.72 4.55 -8.85
CA GLN A 152 -14.96 4.90 -8.15
C GLN A 152 -15.44 3.86 -7.12
N ASN A 153 -14.95 2.61 -7.20
CA ASN A 153 -15.30 1.55 -6.25
C ASN A 153 -14.57 1.70 -4.91
N LEU A 154 -13.51 2.51 -4.84
CA LEU A 154 -12.77 2.79 -3.61
C LEU A 154 -13.52 3.81 -2.74
N VAL A 155 -14.79 3.54 -2.41
CA VAL A 155 -15.73 4.49 -1.79
C VAL A 155 -15.28 5.07 -0.45
N ASN A 156 -14.33 4.43 0.24
CA ASN A 156 -13.74 4.91 1.49
C ASN A 156 -12.41 5.64 1.31
N LEU A 157 -11.94 5.85 0.08
CA LEU A 157 -10.66 6.49 -0.22
C LEU A 157 -10.72 7.95 0.20
N ARG A 158 -9.74 8.35 1.02
CA ARG A 158 -9.61 9.70 1.60
C ARG A 158 -8.41 10.44 1.07
N HIS A 159 -7.33 9.71 0.76
CA HIS A 159 -6.08 10.28 0.29
C HIS A 159 -5.58 9.53 -0.93
N LEU A 160 -5.39 10.25 -2.02
CA LEU A 160 -4.74 9.78 -3.23
C LEU A 160 -3.59 10.73 -3.58
N GLU A 161 -2.36 10.20 -3.50
CA GLU A 161 -1.13 10.91 -3.82
C GLU A 161 -0.55 10.32 -5.12
N ILE A 162 -0.44 11.14 -6.17
CA ILE A 162 0.03 10.75 -7.51
C ILE A 162 1.09 11.70 -8.07
N LEU A 163 1.67 12.55 -7.21
CA LEU A 163 2.70 13.50 -7.61
C LEU A 163 3.95 12.73 -8.13
N ASN A 164 4.58 13.26 -9.18
CA ASN A 164 5.70 12.63 -9.89
C ASN A 164 5.39 11.25 -10.48
N THR A 165 4.17 11.09 -11.02
CA THR A 165 3.80 9.96 -11.89
C THR A 165 3.68 10.42 -13.35
N SER A 166 3.60 9.47 -14.28
CA SER A 166 3.35 9.74 -15.72
C SER A 166 1.86 9.60 -16.11
N ILE A 167 0.96 9.71 -15.13
CA ILE A 167 -0.49 9.60 -15.36
C ILE A 167 -0.94 10.74 -16.27
N LYS A 168 -1.71 10.40 -17.32
CA LYS A 168 -2.15 11.39 -18.33
C LYS A 168 -3.57 11.90 -18.14
N GLU A 169 -4.41 11.13 -17.46
CA GLU A 169 -5.79 11.52 -17.13
C GLU A 169 -6.29 10.70 -15.95
N MET A 170 -7.24 11.26 -15.22
CA MET A 170 -7.99 10.55 -14.20
C MET A 170 -8.96 9.53 -14.83
N PRO A 171 -9.23 8.41 -14.16
CA PRO A 171 -10.28 7.49 -14.57
C PRO A 171 -11.66 8.12 -14.38
N LYS A 172 -12.67 7.48 -14.96
CA LYS A 172 -14.04 8.00 -14.93
C LYS A 172 -14.68 7.83 -13.55
N GLY A 173 -15.53 8.78 -13.16
CA GLY A 173 -16.35 8.65 -11.95
C GLY A 173 -15.61 8.94 -10.64
N MET A 174 -14.49 9.66 -10.69
CA MET A 174 -13.76 10.10 -9.49
C MET A 174 -14.65 10.90 -8.53
N GLY A 175 -15.65 11.62 -9.04
CA GLY A 175 -16.62 12.37 -8.25
C GLY A 175 -17.55 11.51 -7.39
N LYS A 176 -17.47 10.17 -7.49
CA LYS A 176 -18.19 9.25 -6.59
C LYS A 176 -17.43 8.96 -5.29
N LEU A 177 -16.19 9.41 -5.17
CA LEU A 177 -15.33 9.22 -4.00
C LEU A 177 -15.69 10.21 -2.89
N ASN A 178 -16.90 10.11 -2.35
CA ASN A 178 -17.46 11.10 -1.41
C ASN A 178 -16.66 11.28 -0.11
N GLN A 179 -15.78 10.33 0.22
CA GLN A 179 -14.89 10.37 1.38
C GLN A 179 -13.52 11.00 1.08
N MET A 180 -13.26 11.41 -0.16
CA MET A 180 -12.00 12.02 -0.56
C MET A 180 -11.77 13.32 0.20
N GLN A 181 -10.62 13.43 0.84
CA GLN A 181 -10.20 14.58 1.65
C GLN A 181 -8.99 15.28 1.03
N ASN A 182 -8.04 14.49 0.53
CA ASN A 182 -6.76 14.96 0.02
C ASN A 182 -6.51 14.37 -1.35
N LEU A 183 -6.42 15.24 -2.35
CA LEU A 183 -6.01 14.90 -3.71
C LEU A 183 -5.01 15.96 -4.18
N ASP A 184 -3.73 15.60 -4.25
CA ASP A 184 -2.66 16.57 -4.51
C ASP A 184 -2.71 17.13 -5.95
N PHE A 185 -3.21 16.32 -6.90
CA PHE A 185 -3.31 16.73 -8.30
C PHE A 185 -4.50 16.04 -8.99
N TYR A 186 -5.24 16.78 -9.82
CA TYR A 186 -6.32 16.25 -10.66
C TYR A 186 -6.01 16.48 -12.14
N ILE A 187 -5.77 15.40 -12.88
CA ILE A 187 -5.45 15.46 -14.32
C ILE A 187 -6.73 15.23 -15.12
N ALA A 188 -7.36 16.31 -15.56
CA ALA A 188 -8.62 16.21 -16.30
C ALA A 188 -8.45 15.49 -17.64
N GLY A 189 -9.29 14.50 -17.89
CA GLY A 189 -9.37 13.83 -19.19
C GLY A 189 -10.28 14.56 -20.17
N LYS A 190 -10.42 13.99 -21.36
CA LYS A 190 -11.20 14.58 -22.47
C LYS A 190 -12.72 14.37 -22.36
N HIS A 191 -13.17 13.48 -21.48
CA HIS A 191 -14.57 13.12 -21.33
C HIS A 191 -15.19 13.83 -20.11
N ILE A 192 -16.51 14.06 -20.14
CA ILE A 192 -17.21 14.69 -19.01
C ILE A 192 -16.98 13.90 -17.72
N GLU A 193 -17.02 12.57 -17.82
CA GLU A 193 -16.90 11.61 -16.72
C GLU A 193 -15.50 11.56 -16.08
N ASN A 194 -14.49 12.18 -16.69
CA ASN A 194 -13.17 12.38 -16.12
C ASN A 194 -12.67 13.83 -16.24
N SER A 195 -13.59 14.77 -16.49
CA SER A 195 -13.30 16.20 -16.54
C SER A 195 -13.18 16.79 -15.14
N ILE A 196 -12.77 18.06 -15.05
CA ILE A 196 -12.73 18.79 -13.77
C ILE A 196 -14.10 18.90 -13.08
N LYS A 197 -15.21 18.67 -13.79
CA LYS A 197 -16.56 18.72 -13.22
C LYS A 197 -16.79 17.64 -12.15
N GLU A 198 -16.07 16.53 -12.22
CA GLU A 198 -16.12 15.44 -11.23
C GLU A 198 -15.74 15.93 -9.82
N LEU A 199 -14.90 16.96 -9.70
CA LEU A 199 -14.54 17.53 -8.39
C LEU A 199 -15.74 18.06 -7.61
N ARG A 200 -16.86 18.40 -8.28
CA ARG A 200 -18.12 18.79 -7.60
C ARG A 200 -18.72 17.68 -6.76
N GLY A 201 -18.39 16.42 -7.07
CA GLY A 201 -18.82 15.25 -6.32
C GLY A 201 -17.96 14.94 -5.09
N LEU A 202 -16.94 15.77 -4.80
CA LEU A 202 -16.01 15.56 -3.69
C LEU A 202 -16.22 16.61 -2.59
N PRO A 203 -17.28 16.51 -1.76
CA PRO A 203 -17.68 17.55 -0.83
C PRO A 203 -16.67 17.78 0.31
N ASN A 204 -15.84 16.78 0.61
CA ASN A 204 -14.85 16.82 1.69
C ASN A 204 -13.44 17.15 1.20
N LEU A 205 -13.27 17.47 -0.09
CA LEU A 205 -11.97 17.81 -0.64
C LEU A 205 -11.54 19.18 -0.13
N HIS A 206 -10.41 19.25 0.56
CA HIS A 206 -9.84 20.49 1.06
C HIS A 206 -8.47 20.74 0.41
N GLY A 207 -8.16 22.01 0.16
CA GLY A 207 -6.81 22.41 -0.27
C GLY A 207 -5.81 22.26 0.87
N SER A 208 -4.58 21.86 0.52
CA SER A 208 -3.42 21.85 1.42
C SER A 208 -2.85 23.24 1.66
#